data_AF-A0A8T4RYH5-F1
#
_entry.id   AF-A0A8T4RYH5-F1
#
_cell.length_a   1.000
_cell.length_b   1.000
_cell.length_c   1.000
_cell.angle_alpha   90.00
_cell.angle_beta   90.00
_cell.angle_gamma   90.00
#
_symmetry.space_group_name_H-M   'P 1'
#
loop_
_entity.id
_entity.type
_entity.pdbx_description
1 polymer ?
#
loop_
_entity_poly.entity_id
_entity_poly.type
_entity_poly.pdbx_seq_one_letter_code
_entity_poly.pdbx_strand_id
1 'polypeptide(L)'
;MKLNKKAKWGFLHFLFLSVLIITTYIFYLNMTEKSTLNELRRSIGENEILLTDLYQNYENDILNYEIILKYSSDKASKKFYSTNGITETCKGVWKLNSGCDPDFESYYITLLKENLEIYNIQPLDIKINGDLISVDFGNKEYKSKTKIAEAVYKNNGIITIKKDFSSLNSVKDRLRECILKNMLESCFTNKKQENNIITFAFSNINETIFLDNKVETLSFNFKIDKDDTGLNTSF
;
A
#
# COMPACT_ATOMS: atom_id res chain seq x y z
N MET A 1 -27.40 -0.01 -92.46
CA MET A 1 -28.24 -0.83 -91.56
C MET A 1 -28.65 0.02 -90.35
N LYS A 2 -29.86 0.59 -90.35
CA LYS A 2 -30.34 1.47 -89.27
C LYS A 2 -30.78 0.60 -88.08
N LEU A 3 -29.94 0.51 -87.05
CA LEU A 3 -30.31 -0.14 -85.78
C LEU A 3 -31.62 0.46 -85.23
N ASN A 4 -32.56 -0.41 -84.89
CA ASN A 4 -33.88 -0.07 -84.35
C ASN A 4 -33.72 0.85 -83.12
N LYS A 5 -34.40 2.01 -83.10
CA LYS A 5 -34.31 3.01 -82.01
C LYS A 5 -34.57 2.38 -80.62
N LYS A 6 -35.42 1.36 -80.54
CA LYS A 6 -35.68 0.61 -79.30
C LYS A 6 -34.47 -0.20 -78.83
N ALA A 7 -33.73 -0.83 -79.75
CA ALA A 7 -32.53 -1.60 -79.43
C ALA A 7 -31.37 -0.70 -78.99
N LYS A 8 -31.23 0.50 -79.57
CA LYS A 8 -30.27 1.52 -79.12
C LYS A 8 -30.55 2.00 -77.69
N TRP A 9 -31.83 2.21 -77.35
CA TRP A 9 -32.22 2.63 -76.00
C TRP A 9 -31.96 1.54 -74.96
N GLY A 10 -32.29 0.28 -75.27
CA GLY A 10 -32.01 -0.87 -74.40
C GLY A 10 -30.52 -1.08 -74.17
N PHE A 11 -29.70 -0.97 -75.23
CA PHE A 11 -28.24 -1.08 -75.11
C PHE A 11 -27.64 0.05 -74.26
N LEU A 12 -28.11 1.29 -74.46
CA LEU A 12 -27.64 2.44 -73.67
C LEU A 12 -28.00 2.30 -72.19
N HIS A 13 -29.21 1.81 -71.87
CA HIS A 13 -29.62 1.55 -70.48
C HIS A 13 -28.79 0.46 -69.82
N PHE A 14 -28.50 -0.62 -70.57
CA PHE A 14 -27.65 -1.70 -70.07
C PHE A 14 -26.21 -1.24 -69.82
N LEU A 15 -25.70 -0.38 -70.69
CA LEU A 15 -24.35 0.20 -70.57
C LEU A 15 -24.28 1.22 -69.41
N PHE A 16 -25.34 2.00 -69.18
CA PHE A 16 -25.45 2.85 -67.99
C PHE A 16 -25.50 2.03 -66.70
N LEU A 17 -26.27 0.94 -66.68
CA LEU A 17 -26.38 0.06 -65.51
C LEU A 17 -25.05 -0.63 -65.22
N SER A 18 -24.33 -1.12 -66.24
CA SER A 18 -23.03 -1.75 -66.05
C SER A 18 -21.96 -0.77 -65.59
N VAL A 19 -21.94 0.45 -66.13
CA VAL A 19 -21.05 1.53 -65.66
C VAL A 19 -21.39 1.93 -64.22
N LEU A 20 -22.67 1.99 -63.86
CA LEU A 20 -23.09 2.26 -62.48
C LEU A 20 -22.60 1.16 -61.54
N ILE A 21 -22.78 -0.11 -61.89
CA ILE A 21 -22.33 -1.25 -61.07
C ILE A 21 -20.80 -1.24 -60.93
N ILE A 22 -20.06 -1.01 -62.01
CA ILE A 22 -18.59 -0.96 -61.99
C ILE A 22 -18.10 0.23 -61.17
N THR A 23 -18.67 1.41 -61.34
CA THR A 23 -18.28 2.61 -60.56
C THR A 23 -18.66 2.49 -59.09
N THR A 24 -19.79 1.85 -58.77
CA THR A 24 -20.19 1.57 -57.38
C THR A 24 -19.28 0.52 -56.74
N TYR A 25 -18.87 -0.51 -57.49
CA TYR A 25 -17.92 -1.53 -57.03
C TYR A 25 -16.50 -0.97 -56.86
N ILE A 26 -16.03 -0.11 -57.78
CA ILE A 26 -14.76 0.61 -57.64
C ILE A 26 -14.82 1.60 -56.48
N PHE A 27 -15.94 2.30 -56.25
CA PHE A 27 -16.13 3.16 -55.10
C PHE A 27 -16.18 2.38 -53.78
N TYR A 28 -16.82 1.21 -53.78
CA TYR A 28 -16.84 0.28 -52.64
C TYR A 28 -15.43 -0.24 -52.34
N LEU A 29 -14.69 -0.73 -53.35
CA LEU A 29 -13.28 -1.11 -53.21
C LEU A 29 -12.42 0.05 -52.73
N ASN A 30 -12.59 1.26 -53.27
CA ASN A 30 -11.89 2.45 -52.78
C ASN A 30 -12.29 2.85 -51.36
N MET A 31 -13.49 2.52 -50.88
CA MET A 31 -13.93 2.79 -49.50
C MET A 31 -13.45 1.70 -48.53
N THR A 32 -13.37 0.45 -48.97
CA THR A 32 -12.89 -0.68 -48.16
C THR A 32 -11.36 -0.81 -48.14
N GLU A 33 -10.67 -0.39 -49.21
CA GLU A 33 -9.21 -0.26 -49.28
C GLU A 33 -8.71 1.09 -48.76
N LYS A 34 -9.58 2.07 -48.50
CA LYS A 34 -9.17 3.37 -47.96
C LYS A 34 -8.61 3.19 -46.55
N SER A 35 -7.30 3.34 -46.50
CA SER A 35 -6.42 3.28 -45.33
C SER A 35 -7.02 3.93 -44.07
N THR A 36 -7.85 4.96 -44.20
CA THR A 36 -8.45 5.70 -43.08
C THR A 36 -9.35 4.89 -42.14
N LEU A 37 -10.19 3.97 -42.63
CA LEU A 37 -11.04 3.17 -41.74
C LEU A 37 -10.22 2.09 -41.01
N ASN A 38 -9.25 1.49 -41.71
CA ASN A 38 -8.32 0.52 -41.14
C ASN A 38 -7.32 1.19 -40.18
N GLU A 39 -6.83 2.38 -40.50
CA GLU A 39 -6.02 3.24 -39.62
C GLU A 39 -6.81 3.65 -38.37
N LEU A 40 -8.10 3.98 -38.50
CA LEU A 40 -8.96 4.29 -37.37
C LEU A 40 -9.15 3.07 -36.47
N ARG A 41 -9.47 1.90 -37.02
CA ARG A 41 -9.59 0.64 -36.25
C ARG A 41 -8.28 0.24 -35.58
N ARG A 42 -7.15 0.36 -36.29
CA ARG A 42 -5.82 0.10 -35.74
C ARG A 42 -5.51 1.07 -34.61
N SER A 43 -5.82 2.35 -34.78
CA SER A 43 -5.65 3.37 -33.74
C SER A 43 -6.55 3.13 -32.53
N ILE A 44 -7.77 2.62 -32.71
CA ILE A 44 -8.65 2.25 -31.59
C ILE A 44 -8.03 1.06 -30.82
N GLY A 45 -7.57 0.02 -31.52
CA GLY A 45 -6.93 -1.14 -30.87
C GLY A 45 -5.62 -0.78 -30.16
N GLU A 46 -4.75 0.03 -30.78
CA GLU A 46 -3.52 0.54 -30.15
C GLU A 46 -3.82 1.33 -28.87
N ASN A 47 -4.94 2.06 -28.82
CA ASN A 47 -5.34 2.80 -27.64
C ASN A 47 -5.93 1.93 -26.54
N GLU A 48 -6.75 0.92 -26.89
CA GLU A 48 -7.28 -0.02 -25.90
C GLU A 48 -6.15 -0.77 -25.20
N ILE A 49 -5.13 -1.22 -25.95
CA ILE A 49 -3.92 -1.84 -25.39
C ILE A 49 -3.24 -0.86 -24.43
N LEU A 50 -2.98 0.36 -24.88
CA LEU A 50 -2.27 1.35 -24.09
C LEU A 50 -3.03 1.78 -22.81
N LEU A 51 -4.37 1.84 -22.85
CA LEU A 51 -5.20 2.09 -21.66
C LEU A 51 -5.18 0.90 -20.70
N THR A 52 -5.20 -0.32 -21.24
CA THR A 52 -5.13 -1.57 -20.45
C THR A 52 -3.78 -1.70 -19.76
N ASP A 53 -2.68 -1.44 -20.46
CA ASP A 53 -1.33 -1.45 -19.90
C ASP A 53 -1.16 -0.39 -18.80
N LEU A 54 -1.74 0.80 -18.99
CA LEU A 54 -1.71 1.86 -17.98
C LEU A 54 -2.45 1.44 -16.70
N TYR A 55 -3.57 0.73 -16.83
CA TYR A 55 -4.31 0.16 -15.70
C TYR A 55 -3.55 -0.99 -15.02
N GLN A 56 -2.96 -1.92 -15.78
CA GLN A 56 -2.19 -3.04 -15.22
C GLN A 56 -0.92 -2.60 -14.50
N ASN A 57 -0.17 -1.67 -15.08
CA ASN A 57 1.01 -1.10 -14.42
C ASN A 57 0.65 -0.39 -13.12
N TYR A 58 -0.53 0.23 -13.06
CA TYR A 58 -1.08 0.81 -11.84
C TYR A 58 -1.39 -0.24 -10.76
N GLU A 59 -2.13 -1.29 -11.09
CA GLU A 59 -2.49 -2.34 -10.11
C GLU A 59 -1.22 -2.98 -9.53
N ASN A 60 -0.21 -3.19 -10.36
CA ASN A 60 1.09 -3.69 -9.94
C ASN A 60 1.80 -2.74 -8.96
N ASP A 61 1.78 -1.42 -9.21
CA ASP A 61 2.43 -0.44 -8.32
C ASP A 61 1.77 -0.38 -6.93
N ILE A 62 0.44 -0.43 -6.85
CA ILE A 62 -0.27 -0.47 -5.56
C ILE A 62 -0.03 -1.79 -4.84
N LEU A 63 -0.14 -2.92 -5.54
CA LEU A 63 0.16 -4.23 -4.97
C LEU A 63 1.61 -4.30 -4.45
N ASN A 64 2.56 -3.71 -5.17
CA ASN A 64 3.95 -3.61 -4.72
C ASN A 64 4.06 -2.82 -3.41
N TYR A 65 3.37 -1.69 -3.26
CA TYR A 65 3.36 -0.95 -2.00
C TYR A 65 2.70 -1.71 -0.85
N GLU A 66 1.59 -2.41 -1.11
CA GLU A 66 0.94 -3.25 -0.09
C GLU A 66 1.87 -4.37 0.40
N ILE A 67 2.55 -5.03 -0.55
CA ILE A 67 3.53 -6.07 -0.26
C ILE A 67 4.69 -5.47 0.55
N ILE A 68 5.31 -4.40 0.06
CA ILE A 68 6.46 -3.76 0.73
C ILE A 68 6.07 -3.31 2.14
N LEU A 69 4.89 -2.69 2.31
CA LEU A 69 4.41 -2.24 3.61
C LEU A 69 4.20 -3.42 4.56
N LYS A 70 3.59 -4.53 4.10
CA LYS A 70 3.39 -5.72 4.91
C LYS A 70 4.71 -6.32 5.39
N TYR A 71 5.67 -6.50 4.48
CA TYR A 71 7.00 -7.02 4.85
C TYR A 71 7.75 -6.08 5.79
N SER A 72 7.69 -4.77 5.53
CA SER A 72 8.35 -3.76 6.38
C SER A 72 7.72 -3.69 7.76
N SER A 73 6.40 -3.79 7.85
CA SER A 73 5.64 -3.88 9.10
C SER A 73 6.03 -5.10 9.91
N ASP A 74 6.09 -6.28 9.30
CA ASP A 74 6.46 -7.51 10.00
C ASP A 74 7.88 -7.43 10.58
N LYS A 75 8.83 -6.84 9.84
CA LYS A 75 10.19 -6.62 10.32
C LYS A 75 10.26 -5.57 11.43
N ALA A 76 9.54 -4.46 11.28
CA ALA A 76 9.41 -3.44 12.31
C ALA A 76 8.82 -4.03 13.60
N SER A 77 7.78 -4.85 13.48
CA SER A 77 7.20 -5.60 14.59
C SER A 77 8.21 -6.52 15.27
N LYS A 78 8.95 -7.36 14.52
CA LYS A 78 9.99 -8.21 15.14
C LYS A 78 10.97 -7.41 16.00
N LYS A 79 11.47 -6.28 15.48
CA LYS A 79 12.41 -5.40 16.19
C LYS A 79 11.76 -4.66 17.36
N PHE A 80 10.52 -4.21 17.20
CA PHE A 80 9.75 -3.56 18.27
C PHE A 80 9.54 -4.51 19.45
N TYR A 81 9.11 -5.75 19.22
CA TYR A 81 8.85 -6.71 20.30
C TYR A 81 10.15 -7.23 20.94
N SER A 82 11.21 -7.45 20.16
CA SER A 82 12.50 -7.90 20.72
C SER A 82 13.13 -6.87 21.65
N THR A 83 12.83 -5.59 21.43
CA THR A 83 13.28 -4.46 22.23
C THR A 83 12.26 -3.99 23.25
N ASN A 84 11.15 -4.73 23.45
CA ASN A 84 10.09 -4.38 24.40
C ASN A 84 9.47 -3.00 24.14
N GLY A 85 9.43 -2.57 22.88
CA GLY A 85 8.92 -1.26 22.46
C GLY A 85 9.75 -0.07 22.95
N ILE A 86 10.97 -0.32 23.40
CA ILE A 86 11.91 0.69 23.90
C ILE A 86 13.11 0.70 22.95
N THR A 87 13.74 1.86 22.75
CA THR A 87 14.85 1.97 21.82
C THR A 87 16.02 1.04 22.19
N GLU A 88 16.77 0.59 21.18
CA GLU A 88 17.95 -0.28 21.39
C GLU A 88 19.03 0.38 22.25
N THR A 89 19.16 1.71 22.18
CA THR A 89 20.07 2.50 23.03
C THR A 89 19.76 2.34 24.52
N CYS A 90 18.49 2.12 24.85
CA CYS A 90 18.00 1.85 26.20
C CYS A 90 18.02 0.35 26.56
N LYS A 91 18.56 -0.50 25.67
CA LYS A 91 18.67 -1.96 25.83
C LYS A 91 17.33 -2.64 26.15
N GLY A 92 16.23 -2.06 25.66
CA GLY A 92 14.89 -2.57 25.90
C GLY A 92 14.43 -2.51 27.36
N VAL A 93 15.01 -1.59 28.16
CA VAL A 93 14.68 -1.37 29.57
C VAL A 93 14.12 0.04 29.75
N TRP A 94 12.93 0.10 30.36
CA TRP A 94 12.26 1.34 30.66
C TRP A 94 12.83 1.96 31.92
N LYS A 95 13.20 3.23 31.80
CA LYS A 95 13.70 4.08 32.88
C LYS A 95 12.96 5.41 32.79
N LEU A 96 12.35 5.85 33.88
CA LEU A 96 11.44 7.00 33.86
C LEU A 96 12.18 8.34 33.98
N ASN A 97 13.35 8.37 34.62
CA ASN A 97 14.15 9.58 34.79
C ASN A 97 15.23 9.76 33.70
N SER A 98 15.18 8.97 32.64
CA SER A 98 16.09 9.09 31.50
C SER A 98 15.31 9.14 30.18
N GLY A 99 16.00 9.38 29.07
CA GLY A 99 15.41 9.35 27.72
C GLY A 99 14.95 7.96 27.25
N CYS A 100 14.69 7.03 28.16
CA CYS A 100 14.27 5.64 27.92
C CYS A 100 12.80 5.40 28.29
N ASP A 101 12.02 6.47 28.45
CA ASP A 101 10.57 6.40 28.54
C ASP A 101 9.97 6.11 27.15
N PRO A 102 9.23 5.01 26.96
CA PRO A 102 8.84 4.59 25.63
C PRO A 102 7.65 5.38 25.07
N ASP A 103 7.91 5.98 23.92
CA ASP A 103 6.88 6.36 22.96
C ASP A 103 6.76 5.25 21.91
N PHE A 104 5.82 4.33 22.14
CA PHE A 104 5.61 3.15 21.29
C PHE A 104 5.28 3.51 19.86
N GLU A 105 4.49 4.55 19.66
CA GLU A 105 4.01 4.97 18.35
C GLU A 105 5.16 5.59 17.56
N SER A 106 5.85 6.57 18.15
CA SER A 106 6.99 7.23 17.50
C SER A 106 8.14 6.25 17.22
N TYR A 107 8.43 5.34 18.15
CA TYR A 107 9.46 4.33 17.94
C TYR A 107 9.08 3.35 16.83
N TYR A 108 7.84 2.85 16.81
CA TYR A 108 7.40 1.96 15.73
C TYR A 108 7.41 2.65 14.37
N ILE A 109 6.99 3.91 14.29
CA ILE A 109 7.10 4.71 13.05
C ILE A 109 8.55 4.79 12.59
N THR A 110 9.50 5.00 13.51
CA THR A 110 10.93 5.03 13.19
C THR A 110 11.38 3.69 12.61
N LEU A 111 11.04 2.57 13.26
CA LEU A 111 11.36 1.23 12.76
C LEU A 111 10.72 0.93 11.40
N LEU A 112 9.48 1.38 11.18
CA LEU A 112 8.78 1.20 9.92
C LEU A 112 9.47 1.98 8.79
N LYS A 113 9.86 3.24 9.05
CA LYS A 113 10.62 4.04 8.08
C LYS A 113 11.96 3.39 7.72
N GLU A 114 12.72 2.95 8.72
CA GLU A 114 13.99 2.21 8.51
C GLU A 114 13.80 1.00 7.58
N ASN A 115 12.71 0.24 7.74
CA ASN A 115 12.44 -0.92 6.90
C ASN A 115 11.93 -0.56 5.49
N LEU A 116 11.13 0.49 5.36
CA LEU A 116 10.68 0.99 4.04
C LEU A 116 11.85 1.53 3.20
N GLU A 117 12.83 2.16 3.84
CA GLU A 117 14.03 2.69 3.19
C GLU A 117 14.89 1.60 2.53
N ILE A 118 14.87 0.36 3.05
CA ILE A 118 15.54 -0.80 2.42
C ILE A 118 15.05 -1.04 0.99
N TYR A 119 13.77 -0.71 0.73
CA TYR A 119 13.13 -0.84 -0.58
C TYR A 119 13.16 0.46 -1.38
N ASN A 120 13.94 1.46 -0.94
CA ASN A 120 13.99 2.82 -1.50
C ASN A 120 12.62 3.51 -1.50
N ILE A 121 11.76 3.20 -0.53
CA ILE A 121 10.45 3.83 -0.38
C ILE A 121 10.52 4.87 0.74
N GLN A 122 10.23 6.12 0.40
CA GLN A 122 10.07 7.20 1.35
C GLN A 122 8.58 7.61 1.37
N PRO A 123 7.82 7.23 2.40
CA PRO A 123 6.44 7.66 2.52
C PRO A 123 6.38 9.17 2.78
N LEU A 124 5.35 9.83 2.25
CA LEU A 124 5.07 11.23 2.55
C LEU A 124 4.68 11.40 4.02
N ASP A 125 3.89 10.46 4.55
CA ASP A 125 3.41 10.51 5.92
C ASP A 125 3.13 9.11 6.48
N ILE A 126 3.23 8.97 7.81
CA ILE A 126 2.83 7.77 8.56
C ILE A 126 2.07 8.23 9.80
N LYS A 127 0.82 7.80 9.92
CA LYS A 127 -0.06 8.13 11.06
C LYS A 127 -0.51 6.89 11.78
N ILE A 128 -0.59 6.98 13.10
CA ILE A 128 -1.23 5.98 13.95
C ILE A 128 -2.53 6.56 14.46
N ASN A 129 -3.64 5.85 14.23
CA ASN A 129 -4.98 6.25 14.65
C ASN A 129 -5.63 5.07 15.37
N GLY A 130 -5.48 5.03 16.69
CA GLY A 130 -5.91 3.88 17.50
C GLY A 130 -5.15 2.62 17.07
N ASP A 131 -5.89 1.63 16.56
CA ASP A 131 -5.31 0.34 16.17
C ASP A 131 -4.91 0.26 14.68
N LEU A 132 -4.83 1.39 14.00
CA LEU A 132 -4.52 1.45 12.57
C LEU A 132 -3.29 2.32 12.32
N ILE A 133 -2.41 1.83 11.46
CA ILE A 133 -1.31 2.61 10.89
C ILE A 133 -1.65 2.88 9.44
N SER A 134 -1.73 4.15 9.07
CA SER A 134 -1.92 4.59 7.68
C SER A 134 -0.60 5.16 7.16
N VAL A 135 -0.15 4.65 6.01
CA VAL A 135 1.05 5.10 5.31
C VAL A 135 0.65 5.73 3.99
N ASP A 136 1.04 6.99 3.80
CA ASP A 136 0.80 7.74 2.58
C ASP A 136 2.06 7.69 1.70
N PHE A 137 1.96 6.99 0.56
CA PHE A 137 3.01 6.93 -0.46
C PHE A 137 2.89 8.05 -1.51
N GLY A 138 1.93 8.96 -1.34
CA GLY A 138 1.65 10.07 -2.23
C GLY A 138 0.72 9.73 -3.40
N ASN A 139 0.34 10.79 -4.11
CA ASN A 139 -0.52 10.66 -5.27
C ASN A 139 0.30 10.28 -6.49
N LYS A 140 -0.12 9.22 -7.16
CA LYS A 140 0.40 8.88 -8.49
C LYS A 140 -0.58 9.30 -9.56
N GLU A 141 -0.05 9.96 -10.58
CA GLU A 141 -0.78 10.41 -11.75
C GLU A 141 -0.14 9.80 -12.99
N TYR A 142 -0.89 8.92 -13.65
CA TYR A 142 -0.48 8.30 -14.91
C TYR A 142 -1.26 8.96 -16.03
N LYS A 143 -0.53 9.53 -16.99
CA LYS A 143 -1.10 10.14 -18.18
C LYS A 143 -0.70 9.35 -19.39
N SER A 144 -1.65 9.11 -20.26
CA SER A 144 -1.34 8.76 -21.64
C SER A 144 -2.18 9.57 -22.60
N LYS A 145 -1.54 9.93 -23.71
CA LYS A 145 -2.15 10.68 -24.79
C LYS A 145 -1.88 9.96 -26.10
N THR A 146 -2.96 9.64 -26.79
CA THR A 146 -2.93 9.03 -28.11
C THR A 146 -3.52 10.00 -29.15
N LYS A 147 -3.57 9.60 -30.42
CA LYS A 147 -4.12 10.46 -31.49
C LYS A 147 -5.61 10.79 -31.33
N ILE A 148 -6.37 9.96 -30.60
CA ILE A 148 -7.83 10.09 -30.48
C ILE A 148 -8.35 10.05 -29.02
N ALA A 149 -7.48 9.83 -28.02
CA ALA A 149 -7.87 9.83 -26.61
C ALA A 149 -6.77 10.39 -25.70
N GLU A 150 -7.18 11.03 -24.61
CA GLU A 150 -6.32 11.39 -23.49
C GLU A 150 -6.91 10.73 -22.24
N ALA A 151 -6.08 9.99 -21.51
CA ALA A 151 -6.46 9.34 -20.27
C ALA A 151 -5.53 9.77 -19.15
N VAL A 152 -6.14 10.17 -18.04
CA VAL A 152 -5.45 10.52 -16.80
C VAL A 152 -6.04 9.66 -15.70
N TYR A 153 -5.19 8.89 -15.03
CA TYR A 153 -5.55 8.14 -13.84
C TYR A 153 -4.82 8.72 -12.64
N LYS A 154 -5.54 9.00 -11.56
CA LYS A 154 -4.99 9.50 -10.29
C LYS A 154 -5.47 8.62 -9.15
N ASN A 155 -4.55 8.24 -8.27
CA ASN A 155 -4.92 7.61 -7.00
C ASN A 155 -4.00 8.08 -5.87
N ASN A 156 -4.55 8.11 -4.66
CA ASN A 156 -3.83 8.38 -3.44
C ASN A 156 -3.29 7.04 -2.93
N GLY A 157 -1.97 6.90 -2.84
CA GLY A 157 -1.30 5.69 -2.34
C GLY A 157 -1.37 5.56 -0.83
N ILE A 158 -2.56 5.66 -0.23
CA ILE A 158 -2.75 5.51 1.22
C ILE A 158 -3.12 4.06 1.52
N ILE A 159 -2.23 3.36 2.21
CA ILE A 159 -2.43 1.96 2.61
C ILE A 159 -2.48 1.88 4.14
N THR A 160 -3.38 1.07 4.67
CA THR A 160 -3.58 0.95 6.13
C THR A 160 -3.36 -0.49 6.60
N ILE A 161 -2.66 -0.64 7.71
CA ILE A 161 -2.41 -1.91 8.41
C ILE A 161 -2.90 -1.83 9.85
N LYS A 162 -3.30 -2.97 10.43
CA LYS A 162 -3.79 -3.04 11.81
C LYS A 162 -2.64 -3.29 12.79
N LYS A 163 -2.59 -2.51 13.87
CA LYS A 163 -1.62 -2.63 14.96
C LYS A 163 -2.23 -2.16 16.27
N ASP A 164 -2.40 -3.03 17.26
CA ASP A 164 -3.07 -2.73 18.54
C ASP A 164 -2.17 -1.95 19.52
N PHE A 165 -2.01 -0.64 19.27
CA PHE A 165 -1.33 0.26 20.19
C PHE A 165 -2.20 0.64 21.39
N SER A 166 -3.52 0.56 21.28
CA SER A 166 -4.45 0.87 22.36
C SER A 166 -4.20 -0.03 23.59
N SER A 167 -4.09 -1.34 23.36
CA SER A 167 -3.79 -2.32 24.42
C SER A 167 -2.39 -2.10 25.03
N LEU A 168 -1.39 -1.78 24.21
CA LEU A 168 -0.02 -1.49 24.66
C LEU A 168 0.04 -0.24 25.54
N ASN A 169 -0.59 0.85 25.10
CA ASN A 169 -0.63 2.11 25.83
C ASN A 169 -1.41 1.97 27.15
N SER A 170 -2.53 1.24 27.14
CA SER A 170 -3.31 0.95 28.37
C SER A 170 -2.47 0.22 29.43
N VAL A 171 -1.67 -0.78 29.03
CA VAL A 171 -0.77 -1.47 29.97
C VAL A 171 0.33 -0.56 30.48
N LYS A 172 0.91 0.29 29.61
CA LYS A 172 1.91 1.29 30.00
C LYS A 172 1.34 2.26 31.03
N ASP A 173 0.14 2.78 30.81
CA ASP A 173 -0.52 3.73 31.69
C ASP A 173 -0.83 3.11 33.06
N ARG A 174 -1.31 1.86 33.08
CA ARG A 174 -1.53 1.12 34.32
C ARG A 174 -0.23 0.85 35.08
N LEU A 175 0.86 0.52 34.38
CA LEU A 175 2.18 0.38 35.00
C LEU A 175 2.64 1.71 35.61
N ARG A 176 2.50 2.84 34.89
CA ARG A 176 2.82 4.17 35.43
C ARG A 176 2.00 4.49 36.68
N GLU A 177 0.71 4.18 36.69
CA GLU A 177 -0.16 4.40 37.85
C GLU A 177 0.32 3.57 39.05
N CYS A 178 0.67 2.30 38.85
CA CYS A 178 1.22 1.44 39.89
C CYS A 178 2.55 1.96 40.44
N ILE A 179 3.42 2.47 39.56
CA ILE A 179 4.67 3.13 39.95
C ILE A 179 4.31 4.28 40.88
N LEU A 180 3.49 5.24 40.44
CA LEU A 180 3.09 6.43 41.22
C LEU A 180 2.49 6.12 42.60
N LYS A 181 1.87 4.95 42.76
CA LYS A 181 1.29 4.48 44.02
C LYS A 181 2.26 3.67 44.90
N ASN A 182 3.52 3.49 44.49
CA ASN A 182 4.51 2.62 45.12
C ASN A 182 4.04 1.15 45.21
N MET A 183 3.32 0.68 44.19
CA MET A 183 2.75 -0.66 44.11
C MET A 183 3.22 -1.41 42.85
N LEU A 184 4.48 -1.22 42.43
CA LEU A 184 5.04 -1.85 41.23
C LEU A 184 5.20 -3.38 41.40
N GLU A 185 5.86 -3.80 42.48
CA GLU A 185 5.63 -5.14 43.07
C GLU A 185 4.12 -5.27 43.32
N SER A 186 3.43 -6.40 43.36
CA SER A 186 1.93 -6.43 43.44
C SER A 186 1.10 -5.86 42.27
N CYS A 187 1.58 -4.94 41.41
CA CYS A 187 0.76 -4.36 40.30
C CYS A 187 0.16 -5.43 39.37
N PHE A 188 0.98 -6.41 39.03
CA PHE A 188 0.61 -7.58 38.24
C PHE A 188 1.16 -8.85 38.88
N THR A 189 0.45 -9.94 38.64
CA THR A 189 0.78 -11.29 39.11
C THR A 189 1.91 -11.92 38.29
N ASN A 190 1.92 -11.71 36.98
CA ASN A 190 2.89 -12.29 36.06
C ASN A 190 4.16 -11.44 35.95
N LYS A 191 5.00 -11.47 36.99
CA LYS A 191 6.30 -10.80 37.00
C LYS A 191 7.45 -11.74 37.36
N LYS A 192 8.64 -11.39 36.85
CA LYS A 192 9.92 -11.97 37.24
C LYS A 192 10.89 -10.84 37.58
N GLN A 193 11.69 -11.02 38.61
CA GLN A 193 12.67 -10.03 39.03
C GLN A 193 14.08 -10.61 38.95
N GLU A 194 14.99 -9.84 38.38
CA GLU A 194 16.42 -10.12 38.35
C GLU A 194 17.16 -8.82 38.69
N ASN A 195 17.85 -8.78 39.82
CA ASN A 195 18.50 -7.57 40.37
C ASN A 195 17.53 -6.38 40.54
N ASN A 196 17.80 -5.29 39.83
CA ASN A 196 16.99 -4.07 39.76
C ASN A 196 15.95 -4.10 38.64
N ILE A 197 15.93 -5.12 37.79
CA ILE A 197 15.00 -5.19 36.67
C ILE A 197 13.79 -6.05 37.04
N ILE A 198 12.60 -5.48 36.91
CA ILE A 198 11.32 -6.21 36.98
C ILE A 198 10.80 -6.38 35.56
N THR A 199 10.53 -7.63 35.18
CA THR A 199 9.93 -7.99 33.89
C THR A 199 8.48 -8.41 34.09
N PHE A 200 7.57 -7.74 33.41
CA PHE A 200 6.14 -8.06 33.35
C PHE A 200 5.82 -8.70 32.00
N ALA A 201 5.26 -9.91 32.02
CA ALA A 201 4.89 -10.64 30.80
C ALA A 201 3.38 -10.58 30.57
N PHE A 202 2.97 -10.11 29.39
CA PHE A 202 1.56 -9.93 29.03
C PHE A 202 1.16 -10.88 27.90
N SER A 203 0.20 -11.76 28.16
CA SER A 203 -0.24 -12.80 27.22
C SER A 203 -1.32 -12.34 26.23
N ASN A 204 -1.97 -11.21 26.49
CA ASN A 204 -2.98 -10.61 25.61
C ASN A 204 -2.38 -9.62 24.60
N ILE A 205 -1.09 -9.31 24.72
CA ILE A 205 -0.34 -8.44 23.80
C ILE A 205 0.56 -9.33 22.95
N ASN A 206 -0.09 -10.12 22.10
CA ASN A 206 0.59 -10.95 21.12
C ASN A 206 0.33 -10.40 19.72
N GLU A 207 1.34 -10.49 18.87
CA GLU A 207 1.18 -10.23 17.45
C GLU A 207 1.54 -11.48 16.64
N THR A 208 0.72 -11.75 15.64
CA THR A 208 0.95 -12.81 14.66
C THR A 208 1.49 -12.16 13.38
N ILE A 209 2.65 -12.62 12.95
CA ILE A 209 3.31 -12.16 11.73
C ILE A 209 3.49 -13.32 10.75
N PHE A 210 3.58 -13.00 9.46
CA PHE A 210 3.60 -14.00 8.38
C PHE A 210 4.85 -13.82 7.52
N LEU A 211 5.91 -14.57 7.82
CA LEU A 211 7.18 -14.50 7.08
C LEU A 211 7.52 -15.87 6.51
N ASP A 212 7.87 -15.93 5.21
CA ASP A 212 8.31 -17.15 4.53
C ASP A 212 7.37 -18.36 4.73
N ASN A 213 6.06 -18.13 4.68
CA ASN A 213 5.01 -19.12 4.95
C ASN A 213 5.02 -19.72 6.37
N LYS A 214 5.65 -19.04 7.34
CA LYS A 214 5.63 -19.40 8.76
C LYS A 214 4.83 -18.38 9.55
N VAL A 215 4.07 -18.90 10.51
CA VAL A 215 3.33 -18.11 11.49
C VAL A 215 4.18 -18.05 12.76
N GLU A 216 4.58 -16.85 13.16
CA GLU A 216 5.29 -16.62 14.42
C GLU A 216 4.42 -15.77 15.35
N THR A 217 4.35 -16.15 16.62
CA THR A 217 3.69 -15.36 17.67
C THR A 217 4.75 -14.65 18.50
N LEU A 218 4.66 -13.32 18.56
CA LEU A 218 5.54 -12.49 19.37
C LEU A 218 4.80 -12.04 20.63
N SER A 219 5.36 -12.32 21.80
CA SER A 219 4.82 -11.85 23.08
C SER A 219 5.58 -10.62 23.57
N PHE A 220 4.84 -9.67 24.14
CA PHE A 220 5.40 -8.43 24.64
C PHE A 220 5.70 -8.50 26.15
N ASN A 221 6.93 -8.13 26.53
CA ASN A 221 7.38 -8.09 27.92
C ASN A 221 7.81 -6.68 28.28
N PHE A 222 7.31 -6.09 29.37
CA PHE A 222 7.77 -4.79 29.85
C PHE A 222 8.89 -4.99 30.88
N LYS A 223 10.08 -4.44 30.61
CA LYS A 223 11.20 -4.44 31.56
C LYS A 223 11.36 -3.06 32.15
N ILE A 224 11.36 -2.96 33.47
CA ILE A 224 11.47 -1.70 34.20
C ILE A 224 12.68 -1.77 35.13
N ASP A 225 13.51 -0.73 35.11
CA ASP A 225 14.57 -0.52 36.09
C ASP A 225 13.98 0.13 37.34
N LYS A 226 13.86 -0.64 38.44
CA LYS A 226 13.20 -0.19 39.66
C LYS A 226 13.97 0.96 40.35
N ASP A 227 15.28 1.01 40.18
CA ASP A 227 16.15 2.02 40.80
C ASP A 227 16.13 3.33 40.01
N ASP A 228 15.65 3.29 38.76
CA ASP A 228 15.52 4.43 37.83
C ASP A 228 14.05 4.66 37.44
N THR A 229 13.14 4.47 38.41
CA THR A 229 11.70 4.77 38.26
C THR A 229 11.35 6.23 38.56
N GLY A 230 12.29 6.97 39.13
CA GLY A 230 12.14 8.39 39.44
C GLY A 230 11.12 8.76 40.50
N LEU A 231 10.58 7.76 41.20
CA LEU A 231 9.81 7.99 42.40
C LEU A 231 10.74 7.97 43.59
N ASN A 232 10.75 9.08 44.33
CA ASN A 232 11.37 9.17 45.63
C ASN A 232 10.86 8.01 46.49
N THR A 233 11.72 7.02 46.70
CA THR A 233 11.59 6.02 47.76
C THR A 233 11.89 6.71 49.09
N SER A 234 11.03 7.65 49.48
CA SER A 234 10.97 8.16 50.84
C SER A 234 9.84 7.42 51.55
N PHE A 235 10.18 6.27 52.13
CA PHE A 235 9.45 5.72 53.26
C PHE A 235 10.34 5.84 54.50
#